data_AF-A0A0F8YHG4-F1
#
_entry.id   AF-A0A0F8YHG4-F1
#
_cell.length_a   1.000
_cell.length_b   1.000
_cell.length_c   1.000
_cell.angle_alpha   90.00
_cell.angle_beta   90.00
_cell.angle_gamma   90.00
#
_symmetry.space_group_name_H-M   'P 1'
#
loop_
_entity.id
_entity.type
_entity.pdbx_description
1 polymer ?
#
loop_
_entity_poly.entity_id
_entity_poly.type
_entity_poly.pdbx_seq_one_letter_code
_entity_poly.pdbx_strand_id
1 'polypeptide(L)'
;VISSSTGKGGTRVQAWQHKFMRFAQWTKNPYSLESGTFNDRIVRNQEPHYKREIIHIVASDCRSLEPETNKPNISYLGEKYTWIKTNPSFEGLLQIFYDSEDKIAYQEEDPRKRNKQFFKQIQLGDNLLFESGKVHFFPVKIPLNPDMITIIGSRGTGKSILLDVFAKLHDKTSKYNENINIMQLSTNFLITYQKEPISTIESCINQINEFWFEFIALYIIFISIFILMRKADLMEKRY
;
A
#
# COMPACT_ATOMS: atom_id res chain seq x y z
N VAL A 1 -26.54 3.01 -16.42
CA VAL A 1 -27.30 4.10 -15.73
C VAL A 1 -28.51 3.51 -15.02
N ILE A 2 -28.56 3.60 -13.68
CA ILE A 2 -29.68 3.09 -12.87
C ILE A 2 -30.75 4.19 -12.82
N SER A 3 -31.89 4.01 -13.50
CA SER A 3 -33.06 4.87 -13.34
C SER A 3 -33.94 4.36 -12.19
N SER A 4 -34.61 5.28 -11.50
CA SER A 4 -35.55 5.02 -10.39
C SER A 4 -36.68 4.05 -10.73
N SER A 5 -37.02 3.90 -12.01
CA SER A 5 -38.01 2.94 -12.51
C SER A 5 -37.52 1.49 -12.58
N THR A 6 -36.22 1.23 -12.44
CA THR A 6 -35.65 -0.13 -12.58
C THR A 6 -35.68 -0.95 -11.27
N GLY A 7 -36.13 -0.35 -10.16
CA GLY A 7 -36.24 -0.99 -8.85
C GLY A 7 -37.47 -1.90 -8.67
N LYS A 8 -38.38 -1.98 -9.65
CA LYS A 8 -39.61 -2.79 -9.58
C LYS A 8 -39.50 -4.18 -10.25
N GLY A 9 -38.29 -4.66 -10.54
CA GLY A 9 -38.07 -5.93 -11.24
C GLY A 9 -37.39 -6.99 -10.36
N GLY A 10 -38.10 -8.09 -10.08
CA GLY A 10 -37.59 -9.20 -9.26
C GLY A 10 -36.24 -9.77 -9.70
N THR A 11 -35.93 -9.73 -11.01
CA THR A 11 -34.70 -10.32 -11.58
C THR A 11 -33.42 -9.67 -11.07
N ARG A 12 -33.39 -8.35 -10.83
CA ARG A 12 -32.17 -7.65 -10.36
C ARG A 12 -31.91 -7.87 -8.88
N VAL A 13 -32.97 -7.87 -8.08
CA VAL A 13 -32.89 -8.24 -6.67
C VAL A 13 -32.45 -9.70 -6.55
N GLN A 14 -33.02 -10.60 -7.34
CA GLN A 14 -32.60 -12.01 -7.40
C GLN A 14 -31.12 -12.13 -7.79
N ALA A 15 -30.68 -11.46 -8.87
CA ALA A 15 -29.29 -11.39 -9.29
C ALA A 15 -28.37 -10.96 -8.14
N TRP A 16 -28.70 -9.87 -7.45
CA TRP A 16 -27.93 -9.35 -6.31
C TRP A 16 -27.79 -10.36 -5.16
N GLN A 17 -28.86 -11.09 -4.88
CA GLN A 17 -28.90 -12.09 -3.81
C GLN A 17 -28.10 -13.36 -4.15
N HIS A 18 -27.72 -13.60 -5.41
CA HIS A 18 -26.92 -14.76 -5.76
C HIS A 18 -25.51 -14.72 -5.16
N LYS A 19 -25.10 -15.84 -4.57
CA LYS A 19 -23.78 -15.99 -3.94
C LYS A 19 -22.60 -15.76 -4.88
N PHE A 20 -22.71 -15.92 -6.19
CA PHE A 20 -21.58 -15.64 -7.09
C PHE A 20 -21.43 -14.16 -7.43
N MET A 21 -22.49 -13.36 -7.25
CA MET A 21 -22.42 -11.91 -7.47
C MET A 21 -21.59 -11.27 -6.36
N ARG A 22 -20.43 -10.73 -6.71
CA ARG A 22 -19.48 -10.13 -5.76
C ARG A 22 -19.15 -8.68 -6.05
N PHE A 23 -19.48 -8.20 -7.25
CA PHE A 23 -19.20 -6.85 -7.70
C PHE A 23 -20.50 -6.14 -8.11
N ALA A 24 -20.57 -4.84 -7.80
CA ALA A 24 -21.57 -3.91 -8.27
C ALA A 24 -20.87 -2.77 -9.03
N GLN A 25 -21.23 -2.58 -10.29
CA GLN A 25 -20.68 -1.51 -11.12
C GLN A 25 -21.52 -0.23 -11.05
N TRP A 26 -20.85 0.90 -10.95
CA TRP A 26 -21.43 2.23 -10.84
C TRP A 26 -20.88 3.18 -11.91
N THR A 27 -21.67 4.19 -12.26
CA THR A 27 -21.29 5.26 -13.20
C THR A 27 -20.68 6.48 -12.50
N LYS A 28 -20.78 6.54 -11.17
CA LYS A 28 -20.27 7.61 -10.29
C LYS A 28 -19.55 6.98 -9.10
N ASN A 29 -18.64 7.74 -8.49
CA ASN A 29 -17.97 7.35 -7.25
C ASN A 29 -19.03 7.02 -6.17
N PRO A 30 -19.02 5.81 -5.59
CA PRO A 30 -19.98 5.39 -4.57
C PRO A 30 -20.03 6.30 -3.34
N TYR A 31 -18.92 6.96 -2.99
CA TYR A 31 -18.83 7.84 -1.83
C TYR A 31 -19.25 9.29 -2.13
N SER A 32 -19.41 9.66 -3.41
CA SER A 32 -19.87 10.99 -3.80
C SER A 32 -21.38 11.01 -4.12
N LEU A 33 -22.12 9.98 -3.72
CA LEU A 33 -23.56 9.91 -3.94
C LEU A 33 -24.31 10.82 -2.96
N GLU A 34 -25.40 11.40 -3.45
CA GLU A 34 -26.28 12.23 -2.61
C GLU A 34 -26.96 11.36 -1.54
N SER A 35 -26.85 11.83 -0.29
CA SER A 35 -27.34 11.11 0.88
C SER A 35 -28.83 10.81 0.79
N GLY A 36 -29.22 9.57 1.09
CA GLY A 36 -30.61 9.13 1.11
C GLY A 36 -31.18 8.73 -0.24
N THR A 37 -30.43 8.89 -1.35
CA THR A 37 -30.83 8.34 -2.65
C THR A 37 -30.81 6.81 -2.65
N PHE A 38 -31.52 6.17 -3.57
CA PHE A 38 -31.58 4.70 -3.64
C PHE A 38 -30.18 4.06 -3.79
N ASN A 39 -29.35 4.58 -4.69
CA ASN A 39 -27.99 4.06 -4.91
C ASN A 39 -27.11 4.24 -3.67
N ASP A 40 -27.25 5.38 -3.00
CA ASP A 40 -26.56 5.70 -1.76
C ASP A 40 -26.91 4.72 -0.64
N ARG A 41 -28.20 4.40 -0.48
CA ARG A 41 -28.66 3.37 0.46
C ARG A 41 -28.15 1.98 0.12
N ILE A 42 -27.98 1.64 -1.16
CA ILE A 42 -27.34 0.38 -1.55
C ILE A 42 -25.87 0.36 -1.11
N VAL A 43 -25.10 1.40 -1.47
CA VAL A 43 -23.67 1.51 -1.15
C VAL A 43 -23.41 1.50 0.37
N ARG A 44 -24.29 2.16 1.14
CA ARG A 44 -24.20 2.17 2.61
C ARG A 44 -24.83 0.95 3.27
N ASN A 45 -25.24 -0.06 2.50
CA ASN A 45 -25.84 -1.29 3.02
C ASN A 45 -27.12 -1.07 3.85
N GLN A 46 -27.91 -0.07 3.47
CA GLN A 46 -29.15 0.38 4.12
C GLN A 46 -30.42 -0.01 3.35
N GLU A 47 -30.30 -0.35 2.06
CA GLU A 47 -31.44 -0.76 1.23
C GLU A 47 -31.78 -2.26 1.46
N PRO A 48 -32.96 -2.61 2.04
CA PRO A 48 -33.23 -3.98 2.52
C PRO A 48 -33.05 -5.09 1.49
N HIS A 49 -33.50 -4.87 0.26
CA HIS A 49 -33.41 -5.86 -0.82
C HIS A 49 -31.99 -6.05 -1.38
N TYR A 50 -31.07 -5.15 -1.03
CA TYR A 50 -29.69 -5.12 -1.49
C TYR A 50 -28.69 -5.23 -0.33
N LYS A 51 -29.18 -5.49 0.89
CA LYS A 51 -28.37 -5.50 2.11
C LYS A 51 -27.44 -6.70 2.14
N ARG A 52 -26.19 -6.51 1.73
CA ARG A 52 -25.13 -7.51 1.66
C ARG A 52 -23.78 -6.84 1.40
N GLU A 53 -22.69 -7.47 1.87
CA GLU A 53 -21.34 -7.10 1.46
C GLU A 53 -21.11 -7.42 -0.03
N ILE A 54 -20.89 -6.35 -0.81
CA ILE A 54 -20.55 -6.41 -2.22
C ILE A 54 -19.43 -5.40 -2.47
N ILE A 55 -18.53 -5.72 -3.39
CA ILE A 55 -17.52 -4.78 -3.81
C ILE A 55 -18.13 -3.81 -4.81
N HIS A 56 -17.97 -2.53 -4.57
CA HIS A 56 -18.38 -1.50 -5.50
C HIS A 56 -17.21 -1.18 -6.44
N ILE A 57 -17.48 -1.01 -7.74
CA ILE A 57 -16.50 -0.56 -8.73
C ILE A 57 -17.13 0.50 -9.62
N VAL A 58 -16.32 1.42 -10.10
CA VAL A 58 -16.67 2.38 -11.14
C VAL A 58 -16.06 1.95 -12.47
N ALA A 59 -16.88 1.95 -13.52
CA ALA A 59 -16.43 1.72 -14.89
C ALA A 59 -17.28 2.54 -15.87
N SER A 60 -16.72 2.85 -17.03
CA SER A 60 -17.36 3.75 -18.01
C SER A 60 -18.62 3.17 -18.66
N ASP A 61 -18.80 1.84 -18.67
CA ASP A 61 -19.88 1.20 -19.44
C ASP A 61 -19.88 1.72 -20.90
N CYS A 62 -18.67 1.74 -21.48
CA CYS A 62 -18.39 2.47 -22.71
C CYS A 62 -19.16 1.93 -23.91
N ARG A 63 -19.59 2.85 -24.77
CA ARG A 63 -20.22 2.54 -26.07
C ARG A 63 -19.41 3.07 -27.25
N SER A 64 -18.24 3.66 -26.97
CA SER A 64 -17.26 4.08 -27.97
C SER A 64 -15.85 3.75 -27.46
N LEU A 65 -14.91 3.60 -28.38
CA LEU A 65 -13.49 3.40 -28.05
C LEU A 65 -12.79 4.73 -27.77
N GLU A 66 -13.21 5.79 -28.46
CA GLU A 66 -12.59 7.11 -28.43
C GLU A 66 -13.60 8.19 -27.99
N PRO A 67 -13.12 9.32 -27.46
CA PRO A 67 -13.99 10.44 -27.11
C PRO A 67 -14.60 11.08 -28.37
N GLU A 68 -15.93 11.08 -28.47
CA GLU A 68 -16.67 11.72 -29.57
C GLU A 68 -17.13 13.13 -29.18
N THR A 69 -16.53 14.17 -29.78
CA THR A 69 -16.89 15.59 -29.54
C THR A 69 -18.34 15.90 -29.92
N ASN A 70 -18.86 15.22 -30.95
CA ASN A 70 -20.22 15.41 -31.44
C ASN A 70 -21.29 14.67 -30.61
N LYS A 71 -20.88 13.86 -29.62
CA LYS A 71 -21.79 13.07 -28.76
C LYS A 71 -21.27 13.00 -27.32
N PRO A 72 -21.32 14.11 -26.56
CA PRO A 72 -20.78 14.17 -25.20
C PRO A 72 -21.48 13.25 -24.19
N ASN A 73 -22.65 12.69 -24.53
CA ASN A 73 -23.39 11.74 -23.69
C ASN A 73 -22.96 10.28 -23.87
N ILE A 74 -22.00 10.00 -24.76
CA ILE A 74 -21.49 8.65 -24.99
C ILE A 74 -20.20 8.46 -24.22
N SER A 75 -20.23 7.49 -23.29
CA SER A 75 -19.03 7.10 -22.55
C SER A 75 -18.04 6.32 -23.42
N TYR A 76 -16.76 6.62 -23.26
CA TYR A 76 -15.67 5.99 -24.01
C TYR A 76 -14.78 5.10 -23.12
N LEU A 77 -13.95 4.27 -23.75
CA LEU A 77 -13.06 3.35 -23.04
C LEU A 77 -12.08 4.14 -22.16
N GLY A 78 -12.01 3.82 -20.88
CA GLY A 78 -11.11 4.49 -19.94
C GLY A 78 -11.59 5.85 -19.43
N GLU A 79 -12.77 6.35 -19.82
CA GLU A 79 -13.35 7.57 -19.25
C GLU A 79 -13.52 7.46 -17.73
N LYS A 80 -13.89 6.26 -17.24
CA LYS A 80 -14.10 5.97 -15.83
C LYS A 80 -13.56 4.60 -15.50
N TYR A 81 -12.87 4.52 -14.38
CA TYR A 81 -12.21 3.31 -13.93
C TYR A 81 -12.06 3.32 -12.41
N THR A 82 -11.62 2.17 -11.88
CA THR A 82 -11.33 1.97 -10.47
C THR A 82 -9.88 1.54 -10.35
N TRP A 83 -9.11 2.18 -9.48
CA TRP A 83 -7.78 1.70 -9.14
C TRP A 83 -7.92 0.50 -8.21
N ILE A 84 -7.30 -0.61 -8.59
CA ILE A 84 -7.27 -1.83 -7.78
C ILE A 84 -5.81 -2.18 -7.50
N LYS A 85 -5.44 -2.20 -6.22
CA LYS A 85 -4.10 -2.57 -5.75
C LYS A 85 -3.93 -4.09 -5.76
N THR A 86 -3.72 -4.66 -6.94
CA THR A 86 -3.47 -6.08 -7.12
C THR A 86 -2.77 -6.40 -8.43
N ASN A 87 -2.26 -7.62 -8.58
CA ASN A 87 -1.76 -8.09 -9.87
C ASN A 87 -2.96 -8.28 -10.83
N PRO A 88 -2.83 -7.95 -12.13
CA PRO A 88 -3.90 -8.11 -13.11
C PRO A 88 -4.11 -9.59 -13.49
N SER A 89 -4.41 -10.43 -12.50
CA SER A 89 -4.76 -11.84 -12.63
C SER A 89 -6.10 -12.10 -11.93
N PHE A 90 -6.70 -13.25 -12.21
CA PHE A 90 -7.94 -13.66 -11.57
C PHE A 90 -7.77 -13.77 -10.05
N GLU A 91 -6.68 -14.38 -9.58
CA GLU A 91 -6.34 -14.51 -8.17
C GLU A 91 -6.13 -13.14 -7.53
N GLY A 92 -5.48 -12.23 -8.25
CA GLY A 92 -5.32 -10.85 -7.82
C GLY A 92 -6.67 -10.16 -7.58
N LEU A 93 -7.64 -10.38 -8.45
CA LEU A 93 -9.02 -9.90 -8.28
C LEU A 93 -9.72 -10.57 -7.09
N LEU A 94 -9.52 -11.87 -6.86
CA LEU A 94 -10.07 -12.58 -5.69
C LEU A 94 -9.56 -12.00 -4.37
N GLN A 95 -8.34 -11.48 -4.33
CA GLN A 95 -7.77 -10.90 -3.11
C GLN A 95 -8.51 -9.65 -2.62
N ILE A 96 -9.32 -9.01 -3.46
CA ILE A 96 -10.13 -7.84 -3.09
C ILE A 96 -11.26 -8.24 -2.12
N PHE A 97 -11.71 -9.49 -2.16
CA PHE A 97 -12.78 -9.98 -1.29
C PHE A 97 -12.44 -9.97 0.20
N TYR A 98 -11.15 -9.94 0.55
CA TYR A 98 -10.70 -9.99 1.93
C TYR A 98 -10.42 -8.62 2.54
N ASP A 99 -10.13 -7.62 1.70
CA ASP A 99 -9.63 -6.31 2.13
C ASP A 99 -9.89 -5.29 1.03
N SER A 100 -11.16 -4.95 0.82
CA SER A 100 -11.59 -4.11 -0.30
C SER A 100 -11.29 -2.63 -0.07
N GLU A 101 -11.33 -2.15 1.18
CA GLU A 101 -11.17 -0.73 1.51
C GLU A 101 -9.76 -0.23 1.21
N ASP A 102 -8.72 -1.00 1.54
CA ASP A 102 -7.32 -0.62 1.29
C ASP A 102 -6.86 -0.91 -0.14
N LYS A 103 -7.64 -1.66 -0.93
CA LYS A 103 -7.29 -2.07 -2.29
C LYS A 103 -7.97 -1.28 -3.39
N ILE A 104 -9.06 -0.58 -3.08
CA ILE A 104 -9.85 0.13 -4.08
C ILE A 104 -9.74 1.63 -3.88
N ALA A 105 -9.45 2.36 -4.95
CA ALA A 105 -9.52 3.82 -4.96
C ALA A 105 -10.34 4.36 -6.14
N TYR A 106 -11.19 5.35 -5.82
CA TYR A 106 -12.12 6.00 -6.74
C TYR A 106 -11.66 7.45 -7.01
N GLN A 107 -10.56 7.58 -7.73
CA GLN A 107 -9.93 8.87 -8.03
C GLN A 107 -9.30 8.84 -9.42
N GLU A 108 -9.13 10.02 -10.03
CA GLU A 108 -8.51 10.14 -11.35
C GLU A 108 -6.99 9.99 -11.28
N GLU A 109 -6.35 10.56 -10.25
CA GLU A 109 -4.90 10.45 -10.10
C GLU A 109 -4.48 9.07 -9.61
N ASP A 110 -3.32 8.59 -10.06
CA ASP A 110 -2.73 7.33 -9.60
C ASP A 110 -2.51 7.37 -8.06
N PRO A 111 -3.15 6.49 -7.27
CA PRO A 111 -3.01 6.46 -5.82
C PRO A 111 -1.57 6.26 -5.32
N ARG A 112 -0.67 5.78 -6.20
CA ARG A 112 0.76 5.60 -5.92
C ARG A 112 1.56 6.89 -6.04
N LYS A 113 1.05 7.92 -6.74
CA LYS A 113 1.69 9.24 -6.85
C LYS A 113 1.53 10.07 -5.57
N ARG A 114 1.75 9.45 -4.40
CA ARG A 114 1.94 10.20 -3.16
C ARG A 114 3.33 10.83 -3.23
N ASN A 115 3.42 12.12 -2.97
CA ASN A 115 4.68 12.87 -2.84
C ASN A 115 5.47 12.47 -1.57
N LYS A 116 5.63 11.17 -1.32
CA LYS A 116 6.32 10.61 -0.17
C LYS A 116 7.61 9.96 -0.64
N GLN A 117 8.72 10.44 -0.09
CA GLN A 117 10.03 9.82 -0.28
C GLN A 117 10.01 8.41 0.29
N PHE A 118 10.62 7.47 -0.42
CA PHE A 118 10.79 6.11 0.08
C PHE A 118 12.24 5.65 -0.10
N PHE A 119 12.64 4.69 0.73
CA PHE A 119 13.92 4.00 0.57
C PHE A 119 13.86 3.14 -0.68
N LYS A 120 14.72 3.41 -1.65
CA LYS A 120 14.78 2.65 -2.91
C LYS A 120 15.68 1.45 -2.80
N GLN A 121 16.83 1.62 -2.14
CA GLN A 121 17.86 0.60 -2.08
C GLN A 121 18.72 0.79 -0.83
N ILE A 122 19.11 -0.33 -0.22
CA ILE A 122 20.21 -0.41 0.73
C ILE A 122 21.38 -1.03 0.00
N GLN A 123 22.54 -0.39 0.04
CA GLN A 123 23.79 -0.94 -0.45
C GLN A 123 24.80 -1.00 0.68
N LEU A 124 25.15 -2.22 1.04
CA LEU A 124 26.21 -2.53 1.99
C LEU A 124 27.47 -2.85 1.18
N GLY A 125 28.56 -2.13 1.42
CA GLY A 125 29.89 -2.53 0.97
C GLY A 125 30.59 -3.40 2.02
N ASP A 126 31.87 -3.71 1.77
CA ASP A 126 32.73 -4.31 2.78
C ASP A 126 32.92 -3.32 3.93
N ASN A 127 32.25 -3.62 5.05
CA ASN A 127 32.12 -2.74 6.19
C ASN A 127 32.52 -3.47 7.47
N LEU A 128 33.67 -3.10 8.04
CA LEU A 128 33.99 -3.42 9.43
C LEU A 128 33.23 -2.43 10.32
N LEU A 129 32.26 -2.92 11.10
CA LEU A 129 31.40 -2.06 11.92
C LEU A 129 32.04 -1.69 13.28
N PHE A 130 33.06 -2.46 13.69
CA PHE A 130 33.79 -2.30 14.94
C PHE A 130 35.27 -2.63 14.72
N GLU A 131 36.17 -1.87 15.36
CA GLU A 131 37.64 -2.07 15.30
C GLU A 131 38.08 -3.47 15.73
N SER A 132 37.28 -4.17 16.55
CA SER A 132 37.57 -5.55 16.99
C SER A 132 37.33 -6.63 15.92
N GLY A 133 36.97 -6.25 14.70
CA GLY A 133 37.21 -7.03 13.47
C GLY A 133 36.33 -8.25 13.23
N LYS A 134 35.29 -8.51 14.04
CA LYS A 134 34.49 -9.75 13.92
C LYS A 134 33.09 -9.58 13.33
N VAL A 135 32.56 -8.37 13.25
CA VAL A 135 31.20 -8.12 12.77
C VAL A 135 31.25 -7.26 11.52
N HIS A 136 30.85 -7.87 10.41
CA HIS A 136 30.76 -7.22 9.10
C HIS A 136 29.46 -7.64 8.42
N PHE A 137 28.98 -6.78 7.54
CA PHE A 137 28.00 -7.18 6.53
C PHE A 137 28.74 -7.65 5.29
N PHE A 138 28.22 -8.68 4.65
CA PHE A 138 28.66 -9.01 3.30
C PHE A 138 28.19 -7.92 2.33
N PRO A 139 28.97 -7.61 1.29
CA PRO A 139 28.55 -6.70 0.25
C PRO A 139 27.21 -7.16 -0.36
N VAL A 140 26.20 -6.31 -0.27
CA VAL A 140 24.86 -6.64 -0.80
C VAL A 140 24.14 -5.38 -1.25
N LYS A 141 23.41 -5.50 -2.35
CA LYS A 141 22.46 -4.49 -2.83
C LYS A 141 21.05 -5.06 -2.67
N ILE A 142 20.24 -4.40 -1.85
CA ILE A 142 18.88 -4.81 -1.53
C ILE A 142 17.92 -3.74 -2.08
N PRO A 143 17.22 -3.98 -3.20
CA PRO A 143 16.15 -3.10 -3.63
C PRO A 143 14.99 -3.19 -2.64
N LEU A 144 14.37 -2.05 -2.35
CA LEU A 144 13.34 -1.91 -1.34
C LEU A 144 12.00 -1.52 -1.97
N ASN A 145 10.91 -2.05 -1.40
CA ASN A 145 9.56 -1.70 -1.80
C ASN A 145 9.15 -0.38 -1.12
N PRO A 146 8.56 0.59 -1.84
CA PRO A 146 8.05 1.84 -1.26
C PRO A 146 7.00 1.64 -0.16
N ASP A 147 6.25 0.55 -0.20
CA ASP A 147 5.13 0.31 0.72
C ASP A 147 5.58 -0.40 2.00
N MET A 148 5.87 -1.70 1.92
CA MET A 148 6.15 -2.53 3.09
C MET A 148 7.45 -3.31 2.90
N ILE A 149 8.34 -3.18 3.88
CA ILE A 149 9.60 -3.91 3.96
C ILE A 149 9.60 -4.68 5.28
N THR A 150 9.83 -5.98 5.22
CA THR A 150 9.96 -6.81 6.42
C THR A 150 11.33 -7.48 6.43
N ILE A 151 12.10 -7.23 7.50
CA ILE A 151 13.42 -7.83 7.70
C ILE A 151 13.27 -9.02 8.64
N ILE A 152 13.52 -10.23 8.15
CA ILE A 152 13.40 -11.49 8.91
C ILE A 152 14.75 -12.20 9.04
N GLY A 153 14.91 -13.01 10.08
CA GLY A 153 16.11 -13.83 10.30
C GLY A 153 16.22 -14.36 11.73
N SER A 154 17.12 -15.32 11.97
CA SER A 154 17.37 -15.91 13.30
C SER A 154 18.10 -14.95 14.26
N ARG A 155 18.24 -15.33 15.53
CA ARG A 155 19.01 -14.55 16.51
C ARG A 155 20.48 -14.45 16.03
N GLY A 156 21.06 -13.25 16.10
CA GLY A 156 22.45 -13.02 15.70
C GLY A 156 22.69 -12.69 14.22
N THR A 157 21.66 -12.67 13.36
CA THR A 157 21.82 -12.37 11.91
C THR A 157 21.97 -10.89 11.57
N GLY A 158 22.32 -10.04 12.53
CA GLY A 158 22.58 -8.61 12.27
C GLY A 158 21.35 -7.71 12.05
N LYS A 159 20.12 -8.15 12.33
CA LYS A 159 18.91 -7.29 12.21
C LYS A 159 18.96 -6.04 13.09
N SER A 160 19.26 -6.21 14.38
CA SER A 160 19.42 -5.09 15.31
C SER A 160 20.60 -4.21 14.93
N ILE A 161 21.68 -4.81 14.44
CA ILE A 161 22.87 -4.08 13.97
C ILE A 161 22.52 -3.22 12.75
N LEU A 162 21.72 -3.74 11.82
CA LEU A 162 21.23 -2.96 10.68
C LEU A 162 20.39 -1.76 11.14
N LEU A 163 19.53 -1.93 12.16
CA LEU A 163 18.79 -0.83 12.78
C LEU A 163 19.72 0.17 13.49
N ASP A 164 20.77 -0.30 14.15
CA ASP A 164 21.79 0.54 14.79
C ASP A 164 22.54 1.37 13.73
N VAL A 165 22.87 0.79 12.56
CA VAL A 165 23.43 1.55 11.41
C VAL A 165 22.47 2.66 10.97
N PHE A 166 21.19 2.34 10.76
CA PHE A 166 20.20 3.34 10.38
C PHE A 166 20.07 4.46 11.42
N ALA A 167 20.07 4.13 12.70
CA ALA A 167 20.03 5.12 13.76
C ALA A 167 21.26 6.04 13.71
N LYS A 168 22.46 5.45 13.57
CA LYS A 168 23.72 6.17 13.50
C LYS A 168 23.84 7.07 12.27
N LEU A 169 23.35 6.65 11.10
CA LEU A 169 23.32 7.47 9.87
C LEU A 169 22.44 8.71 9.98
N HIS A 170 21.49 8.70 10.91
CA HIS A 170 20.59 9.81 11.16
C HIS A 170 20.91 10.54 12.47
N ASP A 171 22.14 10.39 12.98
CA ASP A 171 22.62 10.97 14.24
C ASP A 171 21.69 10.72 15.45
N LYS A 172 21.03 9.56 15.46
CA LYS A 172 20.17 9.13 16.55
C LYS A 172 20.82 8.04 17.40
N THR A 173 20.56 8.12 18.70
CA THR A 173 20.83 7.01 19.63
C THR A 173 19.78 5.91 19.39
N SER A 174 20.20 4.67 19.12
CA SER A 174 19.23 3.56 19.16
C SER A 174 18.93 3.16 20.59
N LYS A 175 17.66 2.80 20.80
CA LYS A 175 17.16 2.30 22.08
C LYS A 175 17.61 0.86 22.38
N TYR A 176 18.27 0.20 21.43
CA TYR A 176 18.61 -1.22 21.52
C TYR A 176 20.07 -1.47 21.94
N ASN A 177 20.95 -0.49 21.75
CA ASN A 177 22.38 -0.69 21.97
C ASN A 177 23.08 0.61 22.40
N GLU A 178 23.53 0.67 23.65
CA GLU A 178 24.27 1.83 24.19
C GLU A 178 25.64 2.02 23.52
N ASN A 179 26.16 0.99 22.86
CA ASN A 179 27.47 1.02 22.19
C ASN A 179 27.46 1.61 20.77
N ILE A 180 26.34 2.20 20.32
CA ILE A 180 26.25 2.84 19.00
C ILE A 180 27.26 3.97 18.82
N ASN A 181 27.64 4.63 19.92
CA ASN A 181 28.65 5.67 19.89
C ASN A 181 30.05 5.15 19.52
N ILE A 182 30.31 3.86 19.73
CA ILE A 182 31.58 3.18 19.41
C ILE A 182 31.56 2.59 17.99
N MET A 183 30.40 2.58 17.33
CA MET A 183 30.25 2.07 15.97
C MET A 183 30.93 3.03 14.97
N GLN A 184 31.91 2.51 14.24
CA GLN A 184 32.55 3.24 13.14
C GLN A 184 31.91 2.77 11.83
N LEU A 185 31.13 3.64 11.21
CA LEU A 185 30.60 3.39 9.87
C LEU A 185 31.69 3.70 8.84
N SER A 186 32.07 2.70 8.05
CA SER A 186 32.85 2.93 6.85
C SER A 186 32.05 3.73 5.82
N THR A 187 32.76 4.49 4.99
CA THR A 187 32.18 5.30 3.90
C THR A 187 31.44 4.49 2.82
N ASN A 188 31.54 3.15 2.87
CA ASN A 188 30.99 2.23 1.88
C ASN A 188 29.56 1.74 2.20
N PHE A 189 28.90 2.33 3.22
CA PHE A 189 27.47 2.13 3.44
C PHE A 189 26.67 3.22 2.72
N LEU A 190 25.82 2.82 1.76
CA LEU A 190 25.01 3.73 0.96
C LEU A 190 23.53 3.40 1.11
N ILE A 191 22.72 4.41 1.39
CA ILE A 191 21.27 4.33 1.30
C ILE A 191 20.83 5.27 0.18
N THR A 192 20.05 4.76 -0.76
CA THR A 192 19.48 5.57 -1.82
C THR A 192 18.01 5.84 -1.55
N TYR A 193 17.62 7.11 -1.60
CA TYR A 193 16.25 7.57 -1.44
C TYR A 193 15.68 7.96 -2.80
N GLN A 194 14.39 7.73 -2.99
CA GLN A 194 13.69 8.18 -4.19
C GLN A 194 12.49 9.03 -3.78
N LYS A 195 12.47 10.28 -4.24
CA LYS A 195 11.37 11.23 -4.01
C LYS A 195 10.35 11.16 -5.13
N GLU A 196 10.80 11.02 -6.37
CA GLU A 196 9.97 10.95 -7.57
C GLU A 196 10.50 9.88 -8.53
N PRO A 197 9.70 9.39 -9.49
CA PRO A 197 10.11 8.36 -10.45
C PRO A 197 11.40 8.71 -11.23
N ILE A 198 11.67 10.00 -11.40
CA ILE A 198 12.73 10.54 -12.28
C ILE A 198 13.92 11.11 -11.50
N SER A 199 13.78 11.43 -10.21
CA SER A 199 14.86 11.96 -9.36
C SER A 199 15.28 10.93 -8.31
N THR A 200 16.43 10.29 -8.55
CA THR A 200 17.12 9.48 -7.53
C THR A 200 18.01 10.43 -6.74
N ILE A 201 17.77 10.57 -5.44
CA ILE A 201 18.68 11.30 -4.55
C ILE A 201 19.58 10.25 -3.91
N GLU A 202 20.82 10.20 -4.38
CA GLU A 202 21.87 9.42 -3.74
C GLU A 202 22.40 10.26 -2.57
N SER A 203 22.20 9.81 -1.33
CA SER A 203 22.82 10.43 -0.17
C SER A 203 23.87 9.48 0.40
N CYS A 204 25.14 9.88 0.23
CA CYS A 204 26.23 9.35 1.04
C CYS A 204 26.19 9.97 2.44
N ILE A 205 26.87 9.31 3.38
CA ILE A 205 27.01 9.55 4.83
C ILE A 205 27.16 11.02 5.28
N ASN A 206 27.47 11.97 4.39
CA ASN A 206 27.81 13.35 4.74
C ASN A 206 26.76 14.43 4.37
N GLN A 207 25.52 14.07 3.97
CA GLN A 207 24.52 15.05 3.51
C GLN A 207 23.13 14.94 4.14
N ILE A 208 22.97 14.17 5.22
CA ILE A 208 21.67 14.05 5.90
C ILE A 208 21.51 15.23 6.88
N ASN A 209 21.15 16.40 6.34
CA ASN A 209 20.69 17.51 7.16
C ASN A 209 19.32 17.17 7.78
N GLU A 210 19.30 17.03 9.11
CA GLU A 210 18.25 17.27 10.13
C GLU A 210 16.78 16.84 9.92
N PHE A 211 16.39 16.30 8.78
CA PHE A 211 14.98 16.27 8.42
C PHE A 211 14.48 14.82 8.26
N TRP A 212 13.51 14.44 9.12
CA TRP A 212 12.47 13.41 8.89
C TRP A 212 12.58 11.99 9.49
N PHE A 213 13.22 11.78 10.64
CA PHE A 213 13.21 10.45 11.30
C PHE A 213 11.95 10.14 12.13
N GLU A 214 11.11 11.11 12.47
CA GLU A 214 9.87 10.85 13.24
C GLU A 214 8.91 9.89 12.51
N PHE A 215 8.91 9.88 11.18
CA PHE A 215 8.10 8.94 10.39
C PHE A 215 8.73 7.53 10.27
N ILE A 216 10.05 7.42 10.33
CA ILE A 216 10.78 6.14 10.15
C ILE A 216 10.65 5.25 11.40
N ALA A 217 10.77 5.85 12.59
CA ALA A 217 10.64 5.11 13.84
C ALA A 217 9.24 4.51 14.02
N LEU A 218 8.18 5.26 13.64
CA LEU A 218 6.81 4.74 13.69
C LEU A 218 6.60 3.58 12.71
N TYR A 219 7.14 3.64 11.49
CA TYR A 219 6.89 2.63 10.46
C TYR A 219 7.55 1.27 10.78
N ILE A 220 8.79 1.28 11.28
CA ILE A 220 9.52 0.05 11.64
C ILE A 220 8.97 -0.57 12.94
N ILE A 221 8.53 0.25 13.90
CA ILE A 221 7.91 -0.23 15.15
C ILE A 221 6.52 -0.83 14.87
N PHE A 222 5.71 -0.22 13.99
CA PHE A 222 4.40 -0.77 13.62
C PHE A 222 4.52 -2.14 12.96
N ILE A 223 5.55 -2.40 12.15
CA ILE A 223 5.77 -3.70 11.50
C ILE A 223 6.11 -4.80 12.53
N SER A 224 6.84 -4.45 13.60
CA SER A 224 7.11 -5.39 14.69
C SER A 224 5.85 -5.75 15.48
N ILE A 225 4.95 -4.78 15.72
CA ILE A 225 3.68 -4.99 16.42
C ILE A 225 2.69 -5.77 15.54
N PHE A 226 2.59 -5.47 14.25
CA PHE A 226 1.65 -6.13 13.35
C PHE A 226 2.00 -7.62 13.12
N ILE A 227 3.29 -7.97 13.06
CA ILE A 227 3.74 -9.37 12.97
C ILE A 227 3.46 -10.14 14.27
N LEU A 228 3.56 -9.48 15.43
CA LEU A 228 3.20 -10.06 16.73
C LEU A 228 1.68 -10.26 16.88
N MET A 229 0.87 -9.28 16.47
CA MET A 229 -0.60 -9.40 16.52
C MET A 229 -1.15 -10.44 15.55
N ARG A 230 -0.61 -10.53 14.32
CA ARG A 230 -1.02 -11.60 13.38
C ARG A 230 -0.67 -13.00 13.85
N LYS A 231 0.41 -13.15 14.64
CA LYS A 231 0.76 -14.42 15.29
C LYS A 231 -0.17 -14.75 16.45
N ALA A 232 -0.65 -13.76 17.20
CA ALA A 232 -1.62 -13.96 18.28
C ALA A 232 -3.00 -14.37 17.71
N ASP A 233 -3.50 -13.67 16.70
CA ASP A 233 -4.80 -13.98 16.04
C ASP A 233 -4.82 -15.37 15.36
N LEU A 234 -3.68 -15.83 14.84
CA LEU A 234 -3.57 -17.17 14.23
C LEU A 234 -3.40 -18.29 15.28
N MET A 235 -3.03 -17.95 16.51
CA MET A 235 -2.92 -18.90 17.62
C MET A 235 -4.23 -19.05 18.39
N GLU A 236 -5.09 -18.01 18.42
CA GLU A 236 -6.42 -18.06 19.05
C GLU A 236 -7.44 -18.84 18.19
N LYS A 237 -7.23 -18.95 16.88
CA LYS A 237 -8.04 -19.78 15.96
C LYS A 237 -7.61 -21.25 15.90
N ARG A 238 -6.67 -21.70 16.73
CA ARG A 238 -6.15 -23.08 16.78
C ARG A 238 -6.30 -23.76 18.15
N TYR A 239 -7.21 -23.26 18.99
CA TYR A 239 -7.70 -23.96 20.18
C TYR A 239 -9.23 -24.08 20.12
#